data_AF-A0A1F7LJ45-F1
#
_entry.id   AF-A0A1F7LJ45-F1
#
_cell.length_a   1.000
_cell.length_b   1.000
_cell.length_c   1.000
_cell.angle_alpha   90.00
_cell.angle_beta   90.00
_cell.angle_gamma   90.00
#
_symmetry.space_group_name_H-M   'P 1'
#
loop_
_entity.id
_entity.type
_entity.pdbx_description
1 polymer ?
#
loop_
_entity_poly.entity_id
_entity_poly.type
_entity_poly.pdbx_seq_one_letter_code
_entity_poly.pdbx_strand_id
1 'polypeptide(L)'
;MQYLLAGDRGERPLTKIEFVFDTPRYLVAPERHDGVFVDGVLAIAVNRLTALGRREPKDYVDLYEIVRSGPYALDDLVRLVPEKDPGLTPLVLATYFDDARDLSGVAALLSRYMIAALDWDDLVRFYEREAVRLRGLVPPRRRDRQG
;
A
#
# COMPACT_ATOMS: atom_id res chain seq x y z
N MET A 1 -16.61 -1.03 -9.67
CA MET A 1 -15.43 -1.35 -10.51
C MET A 1 -15.91 -2.08 -11.76
N GLN A 2 -15.52 -1.61 -12.95
CA GLN A 2 -15.75 -2.31 -14.22
C GLN A 2 -14.40 -2.52 -14.90
N TYR A 3 -14.23 -3.63 -15.61
CA TYR A 3 -13.00 -3.88 -16.35
C TYR A 3 -13.26 -4.41 -17.76
N LEU A 4 -12.34 -4.11 -18.66
CA LEU A 4 -12.24 -4.67 -20.01
C LEU A 4 -10.95 -5.49 -20.09
N LEU A 5 -11.01 -6.59 -20.84
CA LEU A 5 -9.81 -7.30 -21.27
C LEU A 5 -9.59 -6.99 -22.75
N ALA A 6 -8.40 -6.50 -23.09
CA ALA A 6 -8.01 -6.19 -24.46
C ALA A 6 -6.82 -7.08 -24.85
N GLY A 7 -6.85 -7.67 -26.04
CA GLY A 7 -5.78 -8.55 -26.54
C GLY A 7 -6.20 -10.02 -26.65
N ASP A 8 -5.21 -10.90 -26.78
CA ASP A 8 -5.32 -12.34 -26.99
C ASP A 8 -4.22 -13.11 -26.24
N ARG A 9 -4.23 -14.45 -26.36
CA ARG A 9 -3.20 -15.33 -25.77
C ARG A 9 -1.95 -15.47 -26.66
N GLY A 10 -1.88 -14.76 -27.77
CA GLY A 10 -0.83 -14.82 -28.78
C GLY A 10 0.03 -13.56 -28.76
N GLU A 11 0.11 -12.86 -29.89
CA GLU A 11 1.03 -11.73 -30.08
C GLU A 11 0.63 -10.46 -29.31
N ARG A 12 -0.64 -10.35 -28.87
CA ARG A 12 -1.13 -9.17 -28.14
C ARG A 12 -1.49 -9.57 -26.71
N PRO A 13 -0.60 -9.42 -25.72
CA PRO A 13 -0.86 -9.90 -24.38
C PRO A 13 -2.17 -9.32 -23.82
N LEU A 14 -2.98 -10.20 -23.22
CA LEU A 14 -4.20 -9.82 -22.52
C LEU A 14 -3.92 -8.74 -21.48
N THR A 15 -4.44 -7.54 -21.74
CA THR A 15 -4.32 -6.35 -20.94
C THR A 15 -5.63 -6.09 -20.22
N LYS A 16 -5.59 -6.04 -18.89
CA LYS A 16 -6.73 -5.67 -18.07
C LYS A 16 -6.79 -4.15 -17.92
N ILE A 17 -7.91 -3.54 -18.30
CA ILE A 17 -8.18 -2.12 -18.16
C ILE A 17 -9.32 -1.97 -17.17
N GLU A 18 -9.08 -1.31 -16.03
CA GLU A 18 -10.09 -1.14 -14.98
C GLU A 18 -10.51 0.33 -14.83
N PHE A 19 -11.81 0.54 -14.68
CA PHE A 19 -12.41 1.85 -14.44
C PHE A 19 -13.08 1.87 -13.06
N VAL A 20 -12.76 2.93 -12.31
CA VAL A 20 -13.40 3.27 -11.04
C VAL A 20 -14.18 4.56 -11.28
N PHE A 21 -15.52 4.48 -11.16
CA PHE A 21 -16.43 5.59 -11.44
C PHE A 21 -16.89 6.34 -10.19
N ASP A 22 -16.48 5.87 -9.01
CA ASP A 22 -16.65 6.65 -7.78
C ASP A 22 -15.81 7.91 -7.89
N THR A 23 -16.32 9.07 -7.47
CA THR A 23 -15.55 10.32 -7.47
C THR A 23 -14.46 10.20 -6.41
N PRO A 24 -13.19 9.94 -6.77
CA PRO A 24 -12.17 9.79 -5.75
C PRO A 24 -11.92 11.18 -5.17
N ARG A 25 -11.81 11.26 -3.83
CA ARG A 25 -11.14 12.42 -3.24
C ARG A 25 -9.69 12.36 -3.66
N TYR A 26 -9.31 13.18 -4.63
CA TYR A 26 -7.92 13.38 -4.99
C TYR A 26 -7.21 14.03 -3.82
N LEU A 27 -6.26 13.31 -3.23
CA LEU A 27 -5.37 13.87 -2.21
C LEU A 27 -4.48 14.96 -2.81
N VAL A 28 -4.03 14.72 -4.05
CA VAL A 28 -3.32 15.65 -4.92
C VAL A 28 -3.90 15.49 -6.32
N ALA A 29 -4.04 16.59 -7.07
CA ALA A 29 -4.47 16.52 -8.45
C ALA A 29 -3.47 15.71 -9.29
N PRO A 30 -3.93 14.86 -10.23
CA PRO A 30 -3.03 14.14 -11.12
C PRO A 30 -2.28 15.10 -12.04
N GLU A 31 -1.09 14.70 -12.42
CA GLU A 31 -0.22 15.45 -13.32
C GLU A 31 -0.33 14.90 -14.74
N ARG A 32 -0.06 15.75 -15.74
CA ARG A 32 -0.08 15.33 -17.14
C ARG A 32 1.33 14.97 -17.60
N HIS A 33 1.50 13.72 -18.02
CA HIS A 33 2.75 13.16 -18.55
C HIS A 33 2.46 12.56 -19.93
N ASP A 34 3.16 12.99 -20.98
CA ASP A 34 3.00 12.47 -22.36
C ASP A 34 1.53 12.33 -22.85
N GLY A 35 0.69 13.28 -22.46
CA GLY A 35 -0.72 13.31 -22.86
C GLY A 35 -1.66 12.48 -21.99
N VAL A 36 -1.15 11.71 -21.02
CA VAL A 36 -1.95 10.96 -20.03
C VAL A 36 -1.90 11.61 -18.65
N PHE A 37 -2.96 11.43 -17.86
CA PHE A 37 -3.00 11.87 -16.47
C PHE A 37 -2.48 10.74 -15.56
N VAL A 38 -1.53 11.06 -14.70
CA VAL A 38 -0.87 10.13 -13.78
C VAL A 38 -0.90 10.72 -12.38
N ASP A 39 -1.28 9.91 -11.40
CA ASP A 39 -1.22 10.32 -10.00
C ASP A 39 0.23 10.56 -9.56
N GLY A 40 0.45 11.61 -8.77
CA GLY A 40 1.75 11.84 -8.14
C GLY A 40 2.11 10.74 -7.13
N VAL A 41 3.41 10.57 -6.86
CA VAL A 41 3.91 9.49 -6.00
C VAL A 41 3.29 9.50 -4.60
N LEU A 42 2.98 10.68 -4.02
CA LEU A 42 2.29 10.77 -2.73
C LEU A 42 0.90 10.11 -2.75
N ALA A 43 0.11 10.42 -3.78
CA ALA A 43 -1.23 9.84 -3.94
C ALA A 43 -1.15 8.32 -4.18
N ILE A 44 -0.17 7.87 -4.97
CA ILE A 44 0.12 6.44 -5.17
C ILE A 44 0.48 5.78 -3.83
N ALA A 45 1.34 6.39 -3.02
CA ALA A 45 1.79 5.85 -1.74
C ALA A 45 0.64 5.67 -0.75
N VAL A 46 -0.20 6.71 -0.57
CA VAL A 46 -1.39 6.63 0.29
C VAL A 46 -2.39 5.60 -0.26
N ASN A 47 -2.55 5.51 -1.58
CA ASN A 47 -3.38 4.47 -2.19
C ASN A 47 -2.87 3.07 -1.87
N ARG A 48 -1.56 2.80 -1.98
CA ARG A 48 -0.98 1.50 -1.61
C ARG A 48 -1.20 1.19 -0.13
N LEU A 49 -0.99 2.16 0.75
CA LEU A 49 -1.21 2.03 2.19
C LEU A 49 -2.68 1.64 2.50
N THR A 50 -3.65 2.28 1.84
CA THR A 50 -5.08 1.91 1.98
C THR A 50 -5.44 0.56 1.36
N ALA A 51 -4.65 0.06 0.41
CA ALA A 51 -4.90 -1.20 -0.28
C ALA A 51 -4.35 -2.42 0.46
N LEU A 52 -3.46 -2.25 1.46
CA LEU A 52 -2.81 -3.36 2.16
C LEU A 52 -3.77 -4.37 2.79
N GLY A 53 -5.00 -3.96 3.13
CA GLY A 53 -6.05 -4.86 3.62
C GLY A 53 -6.44 -5.98 2.63
N ARG A 54 -6.08 -5.85 1.34
CA ARG A 54 -6.25 -6.90 0.33
C ARG A 54 -5.22 -8.02 0.44
N ARG A 55 -4.13 -7.78 1.17
CA ARG A 55 -3.01 -8.71 1.35
C ARG A 55 -2.38 -9.14 0.02
N GLU A 56 -2.35 -8.24 -0.96
CA GLU A 56 -1.65 -8.47 -2.22
C GLU A 56 -0.15 -8.13 -2.04
N PRO A 57 0.77 -9.08 -2.27
CA PRO A 57 2.19 -8.89 -1.98
C PRO A 57 2.83 -7.67 -2.66
N LYS A 58 2.42 -7.37 -3.90
CA LYS A 58 2.93 -6.23 -4.67
C LYS A 58 2.66 -4.90 -3.98
N ASP A 59 1.55 -4.78 -3.23
CA ASP A 59 1.22 -3.53 -2.54
C ASP A 59 2.20 -3.24 -1.39
N TYR A 60 2.72 -4.30 -0.75
CA TYR A 60 3.76 -4.19 0.27
C TYR A 60 5.10 -3.81 -0.35
N VAL A 61 5.46 -4.43 -1.48
CA VAL A 61 6.73 -4.09 -2.16
C VAL A 61 6.70 -2.65 -2.65
N ASP A 62 5.62 -2.23 -3.31
CA ASP A 62 5.49 -0.87 -3.84
C ASP A 62 5.58 0.17 -2.72
N LEU A 63 4.85 -0.02 -1.61
CA LEU A 63 4.90 0.90 -0.49
C LEU A 63 6.28 0.92 0.18
N TYR A 64 6.89 -0.26 0.41
CA TYR A 64 8.24 -0.35 0.96
C TYR A 64 9.26 0.41 0.09
N GLU A 65 9.24 0.19 -1.23
CA GLU A 65 10.15 0.86 -2.15
C GLU A 65 9.92 2.37 -2.20
N ILE A 66 8.67 2.83 -2.19
CA ILE A 66 8.35 4.27 -2.14
C ILE A 66 8.91 4.90 -0.86
N VAL A 67 8.78 4.25 0.29
CA VAL A 67 9.27 4.78 1.58
C VAL A 67 10.79 4.70 1.66
N ARG A 68 11.41 3.63 1.15
CA ARG A 68 12.85 3.40 1.21
C ARG A 68 13.65 4.29 0.26
N SER A 69 13.14 4.49 -0.96
CA SER A 69 13.86 5.19 -2.03
C SER A 69 13.33 6.60 -2.32
N GLY A 70 12.10 6.89 -1.89
CA GLY A 70 11.42 8.14 -2.16
C GLY A 70 11.59 9.19 -1.05
N PRO A 71 11.01 10.38 -1.26
CA PRO A 71 11.10 11.49 -0.31
C PRO A 71 10.09 11.40 0.85
N TYR A 72 9.21 10.40 0.86
CA TYR A 72 8.08 10.34 1.78
C TYR A 72 8.37 9.43 2.97
N ALA A 73 8.35 10.01 4.17
CA ALA A 73 8.37 9.24 5.40
C ALA A 73 7.02 8.55 5.60
N LEU A 74 7.05 7.31 6.09
CA LEU A 74 5.83 6.54 6.36
C LEU A 74 4.88 7.26 7.32
N ASP A 75 5.41 8.00 8.30
CA ASP A 75 4.59 8.77 9.25
C ASP A 75 3.73 9.84 8.57
N ASP A 76 4.28 10.49 7.55
CA ASP A 76 3.54 11.50 6.80
C ASP A 76 2.45 10.83 5.96
N LEU A 77 2.73 9.66 5.40
CA LEU A 77 1.72 8.87 4.68
C LEU A 77 0.59 8.40 5.60
N VAL A 78 0.90 7.88 6.80
CA VAL A 78 -0.08 7.41 7.78
C VAL A 78 -1.00 8.55 8.25
N ARG A 79 -0.48 9.77 8.40
CA ARG A 79 -1.29 10.96 8.76
C ARG A 79 -2.31 11.33 7.69
N LEU A 80 -2.07 10.97 6.43
CA LEU A 80 -2.94 11.27 5.29
C LEU A 80 -4.00 10.20 5.03
N VAL A 81 -3.87 9.01 5.63
CA VAL A 81 -4.83 7.90 5.48
C VAL A 81 -6.27 8.30 5.82
N PRO A 82 -6.57 9.02 6.92
CA PRO A 82 -7.94 9.35 7.29
C PRO A 82 -8.69 10.20 6.25
N GLU A 83 -7.96 10.96 5.41
CA GLU A 83 -8.58 11.73 4.31
C GLU A 83 -9.18 10.82 3.23
N LYS A 84 -8.71 9.57 3.16
CA LYS A 84 -9.09 8.59 2.16
C LYS A 84 -9.94 7.45 2.71
N ASP A 85 -9.57 6.95 3.89
CA ASP A 85 -10.31 5.92 4.63
C ASP A 85 -10.29 6.26 6.13
N PRO A 86 -11.33 6.96 6.64
CA PRO A 86 -11.43 7.31 8.05
C PRO A 86 -11.49 6.10 8.99
N GLY A 87 -11.83 4.91 8.49
CA GLY A 87 -11.88 3.66 9.26
C GLY A 87 -10.50 3.02 9.47
N LEU A 88 -9.51 3.43 8.68
CA LEU A 88 -8.17 2.85 8.69
C LEU A 88 -7.30 3.49 9.77
N THR A 89 -7.52 3.07 11.02
CA THR A 89 -6.77 3.55 12.20
C THR A 89 -5.34 3.01 12.26
N PRO A 90 -4.42 3.64 13.04
CA PRO A 90 -3.08 3.10 13.26
C PRO A 90 -3.05 1.66 13.75
N LEU A 91 -4.02 1.24 14.57
CA LEU A 91 -4.12 -0.14 15.05
C LEU A 91 -4.50 -1.14 13.94
N VAL A 92 -5.38 -0.72 13.02
CA VAL A 92 -5.74 -1.52 11.85
C VAL A 92 -4.55 -1.63 10.90
N LEU A 93 -3.87 -0.51 10.62
CA LEU A 93 -2.65 -0.49 9.81
C LEU A 93 -1.55 -1.38 10.39
N ALA A 94 -1.36 -1.38 11.72
CA ALA A 94 -0.40 -2.26 12.36
C ALA A 94 -0.70 -3.74 12.07
N THR A 95 -1.98 -4.12 12.04
CA THR A 95 -2.40 -5.49 11.72
C THR A 95 -2.08 -5.83 10.26
N TYR A 96 -2.34 -4.91 9.34
CA TYR A 96 -1.94 -5.11 7.93
C TYR A 96 -0.42 -5.22 7.79
N PHE A 97 0.36 -4.47 8.56
CA PHE A 97 1.81 -4.57 8.51
C PHE A 97 2.31 -5.92 9.05
N ASP A 98 1.66 -6.49 10.06
CA ASP A 98 2.01 -7.83 10.53
C ASP A 98 1.78 -8.92 9.48
N ASP A 99 0.80 -8.74 8.58
CA ASP A 99 0.52 -9.68 7.49
C ASP A 99 1.71 -9.78 6.50
N ALA A 100 2.66 -8.84 6.52
CA ALA A 100 3.86 -8.89 5.68
C ALA A 100 4.70 -10.16 5.91
N ARG A 101 4.62 -10.77 7.10
CA ARG A 101 5.35 -12.01 7.45
C ARG A 101 4.94 -13.19 6.57
N ASP A 102 3.68 -13.19 6.13
CA ASP A 102 3.09 -14.27 5.32
C ASP A 102 3.47 -14.14 3.84
N LEU A 103 4.12 -13.04 3.43
CA LEU A 103 4.54 -12.80 2.03
C LEU A 103 5.74 -13.64 1.60
N SER A 104 6.48 -14.19 2.57
CA SER A 104 7.65 -15.03 2.33
C SER A 104 7.34 -16.24 1.43
N GLY A 105 6.12 -16.79 1.50
CA GLY A 105 5.68 -17.92 0.66
C GLY A 105 5.56 -17.62 -0.84
N VAL A 106 5.41 -16.35 -1.21
CA VAL A 106 5.25 -15.89 -2.61
C VAL A 106 6.44 -15.04 -3.09
N ALA A 107 7.39 -14.75 -2.21
CA ALA A 107 8.60 -13.99 -2.49
C ALA A 107 9.32 -14.49 -3.75
N ALA A 108 9.62 -15.79 -3.83
CA ALA A 108 10.35 -16.39 -4.96
C ALA A 108 9.62 -16.26 -6.30
N LEU A 109 8.28 -16.25 -6.29
CA LEU A 109 7.48 -16.02 -7.50
C LEU A 109 7.58 -14.56 -7.93
N LEU A 110 7.40 -13.64 -7.00
CA LEU A 110 7.38 -12.20 -7.26
C LEU A 110 8.74 -11.68 -7.72
N SER A 111 9.85 -12.20 -7.17
CA SER A 111 11.21 -11.84 -7.59
C SER A 111 11.46 -11.99 -9.09
N ARG A 112 10.66 -12.80 -9.81
CA ARG A 112 10.77 -13.00 -11.26
C ARG A 112 10.07 -11.92 -12.09
N TYR A 113 9.15 -11.18 -11.47
CA TYR A 113 8.29 -10.19 -12.14
C TYR A 113 8.51 -8.76 -11.64
N MET A 114 9.18 -8.58 -10.50
CA MET A 114 9.48 -7.26 -9.95
C MET A 114 10.63 -6.59 -10.70
N ILE A 115 10.50 -5.27 -10.90
CA ILE A 115 11.53 -4.42 -11.50
C ILE A 115 12.64 -4.13 -10.47
N ALA A 116 12.27 -3.92 -9.21
CA ALA A 116 13.21 -3.66 -8.13
C ALA A 116 13.84 -4.97 -7.61
N ALA A 117 15.16 -4.97 -7.44
CA ALA A 117 15.84 -6.01 -6.67
C ALA A 117 15.54 -5.78 -5.18
N LEU A 118 14.97 -6.80 -4.53
CA LEU A 118 14.42 -6.69 -3.18
C LEU A 118 15.05 -7.72 -2.24
N ASP A 119 15.47 -7.25 -1.06
CA ASP A 119 15.71 -8.11 0.10
C ASP A 119 14.38 -8.32 0.84
N TRP A 120 13.85 -9.53 0.75
CA TRP A 120 12.57 -9.90 1.35
C TRP A 120 12.61 -9.88 2.88
N ASP A 121 13.73 -10.26 3.48
CA ASP A 121 13.84 -10.25 4.93
C ASP A 121 13.86 -8.81 5.46
N ASP A 122 14.48 -7.90 4.71
CA ASP A 122 14.51 -6.48 5.05
C ASP A 122 13.14 -5.81 4.89
N LEU A 123 12.36 -6.20 3.87
CA LEU A 123 10.96 -5.79 3.73
C LEU A 123 10.13 -6.26 4.93
N VAL A 124 10.23 -7.53 5.32
CA VAL A 124 9.48 -8.08 6.45
C VAL A 124 9.86 -7.36 7.75
N ARG A 125 11.17 -7.22 8.01
CA ARG A 125 11.67 -6.48 9.19
C ARG A 125 11.20 -5.04 9.22
N PHE A 126 11.12 -4.38 8.06
CA PHE A 126 10.56 -3.04 7.95
C PHE A 126 9.13 -3.02 8.47
N TYR A 127 8.24 -3.86 7.93
CA TYR A 127 6.84 -3.86 8.33
C TYR A 127 6.64 -4.28 9.78
N GLU A 128 7.38 -5.26 10.30
CA GLU A 128 7.31 -5.67 11.70
C GLU A 128 7.66 -4.53 12.67
N ARG A 129 8.74 -3.80 12.38
CA ARG A 129 9.15 -2.64 13.19
C ARG A 129 8.08 -1.55 13.19
N GLU A 130 7.52 -1.24 12.01
CA GLU A 130 6.49 -0.22 11.89
C GLU A 130 5.16 -0.66 12.55
N ALA A 131 4.81 -1.95 12.52
CA ALA A 131 3.65 -2.48 13.22
C ALA A 131 3.76 -2.27 14.74
N VAL A 132 4.93 -2.58 15.33
CA VAL A 132 5.19 -2.35 16.76
C VAL A 132 5.05 -0.86 17.09
N ARG A 133 5.63 0.01 16.26
CA ARG A 133 5.56 1.46 16.46
C ARG A 133 4.13 1.99 16.40
N LEU A 134 3.35 1.58 15.39
CA LEU A 134 1.94 1.99 15.24
C LEU A 134 1.07 1.54 16.42
N ARG A 135 1.30 0.34 16.96
CA ARG A 135 0.61 -0.13 18.19
C ARG A 135 0.95 0.75 19.40
N GLY A 136 2.18 1.21 19.50
CA GLY A 136 2.63 2.11 20.56
C GLY A 136 1.96 3.49 20.56
N LEU A 137 1.34 3.90 19.45
CA LEU A 137 0.58 5.15 19.35
C LEU A 137 -0.80 5.07 20.03
N VAL A 138 -1.28 3.86 20.34
CA VAL A 138 -2.57 3.67 21.02
C VAL A 138 -2.33 3.71 22.54
N PRO A 139 -2.85 4.70 23.26
CA PRO A 139 -2.68 4.75 24.72
C PRO A 139 -3.31 3.51 25.36
N PRO A 140 -2.67 2.93 26.41
CA PRO A 140 -3.24 1.79 27.11
C PRO A 140 -4.61 2.17 27.66
N ARG A 141 -5.62 1.32 27.44
CA ARG A 141 -6.95 1.50 28.03
C ARG A 141 -6.77 1.70 29.53
N ARG A 142 -7.13 2.89 30.05
CA ARG A 142 -7.22 3.10 31.50
C ARG A 142 -8.16 2.02 32.03
N ARG A 143 -7.66 1.15 32.90
CA ARG A 143 -8.53 0.31 33.73
C ARG A 143 -9.24 1.29 34.65
N ASP A 144 -10.50 1.59 34.35
CA ASP A 144 -11.37 2.21 35.33
C ASP A 144 -11.40 1.27 36.53
N ARG A 145 -10.78 1.70 37.63
CA ARG A 145 -10.93 1.05 38.92
C ARG A 145 -12.40 1.21 39.28
N GLN A 146 -13.18 0.16 39.05
CA GLN A 146 -14.46 0.01 39.73
C GLN A 146 -14.14 -0.06 41.22
N GLY A 147 -14.49 1.01 41.93
CA GLY A 147 -14.47 1.07 43.39
C GLY A 147 -15.70 0.41 43.98
#